data_AF-A0A5K0VE01-F1
#
_entry.id   AF-A0A5K0VE01-F1
#
_cell.length_a   1.000
_cell.length_b   1.000
_cell.length_c   1.000
_cell.angle_alpha   90.00
_cell.angle_beta   90.00
_cell.angle_gamma   90.00
#
_symmetry.space_group_name_H-M   'P 1'
#
loop_
_entity.id
_entity.type
_entity.pdbx_description
1 polymer ?
#
loop_
_entity_poly.entity_id
_entity_poly.type
_entity_poly.pdbx_seq_one_letter_code
_entity_poly.pdbx_strand_id
1 'polypeptide(L)'
;VHQSSTDAASSLLVTALNEGRDVIMDGTLSWEPFVRQTIEMVRNVHRKRYRMGVGYKVADDGSVTESYWEEAEEDDVPSEKGVKERHPYKIELVGVVCDAHLAVVRGI
;
A
#
# COMPACT_ATOMS: atom_id res chain seq x y z
N VAL A 1 -0.37 16.21 4.99
CA VAL A 1 0.71 15.28 4.53
C VAL A 1 1.14 15.72 3.15
N HIS A 2 2.44 15.77 2.85
CA HIS A 2 2.94 16.14 1.52
C HIS A 2 2.71 14.98 0.54
N GLN A 3 2.09 15.26 -0.62
CA GLN A 3 1.78 14.26 -1.65
C GLN A 3 3.01 13.42 -2.04
N SER A 4 4.17 14.05 -2.17
CA SER A 4 5.44 13.37 -2.50
C SER A 4 5.86 12.31 -1.48
N SER A 5 5.60 12.54 -0.19
CA SER A 5 5.90 11.57 0.87
C SER A 5 4.96 10.37 0.80
N THR A 6 3.67 10.62 0.58
CA THR A 6 2.68 9.56 0.39
C THR A 6 3.00 8.71 -0.83
N ASP A 7 3.35 9.34 -1.94
CA ASP A 7 3.70 8.65 -3.18
C ASP A 7 4.97 7.81 -3.02
N ALA A 8 6.01 8.35 -2.37
CA ALA A 8 7.24 7.61 -2.09
C ALA A 8 6.98 6.38 -1.21
N ALA A 9 6.19 6.52 -0.14
CA ALA A 9 5.82 5.41 0.73
C ALA A 9 5.01 4.34 -0.02
N SER A 10 4.07 4.77 -0.86
CA SER A 10 3.22 3.89 -1.66
C SER A 10 4.02 3.13 -2.73
N SER A 11 4.98 3.80 -3.36
CA SER A 11 5.91 3.20 -4.31
C SER A 11 6.77 2.12 -3.65
N LEU A 12 7.33 2.40 -2.46
CA LEU A 12 8.10 1.42 -1.71
C LEU A 12 7.26 0.21 -1.29
N LEU A 13 6.01 0.44 -0.85
CA LEU A 13 5.07 -0.60 -0.46
C LEU A 13 4.80 -1.56 -1.62
N VAL A 14 4.38 -1.05 -2.78
CA VAL A 14 4.03 -1.90 -3.92
C VAL A 14 5.25 -2.65 -4.47
N THR A 15 6.42 -2.01 -4.52
CA THR A 15 7.68 -2.66 -4.92
C THR A 15 8.05 -3.78 -3.97
N ALA A 16 8.01 -3.55 -2.65
CA ALA A 16 8.33 -4.58 -1.66
C ALA A 16 7.39 -5.78 -1.73
N LEU A 17 6.08 -5.54 -1.86
CA LEU A 17 5.09 -6.61 -1.96
C LEU A 17 5.26 -7.42 -3.24
N ASN A 18 5.51 -6.73 -4.35
CA ASN A 18 5.88 -7.35 -5.62
C ASN A 18 7.10 -8.27 -5.44
N GLU A 19 8.16 -7.82 -4.79
CA GLU A 19 9.38 -8.62 -4.59
C GLU A 19 9.22 -9.81 -3.64
N GLY A 20 8.05 -9.97 -3.00
CA GLY A 20 7.83 -11.03 -2.03
C GLY A 20 8.41 -10.72 -0.65
N ARG A 21 8.69 -9.45 -0.34
CA ARG A 21 9.26 -9.03 0.95
C ARG A 21 8.17 -8.82 1.99
N ASP A 22 8.47 -9.20 3.23
CA ASP A 22 7.63 -8.87 4.37
C ASP A 22 7.63 -7.35 4.61
N VAL A 23 6.44 -6.80 4.86
CA VAL A 23 6.25 -5.36 5.07
C VAL A 23 5.55 -5.12 6.39
N ILE A 24 6.09 -4.18 7.17
CA ILE A 24 5.42 -3.58 8.32
C ILE A 24 5.09 -2.14 7.94
N MET A 25 3.81 -1.80 7.99
CA MET A 25 3.31 -0.45 7.68
C MET A 25 2.69 0.15 8.94
N ASP A 26 2.97 1.42 9.22
CA ASP A 26 2.32 2.14 10.31
C ASP A 26 1.00 2.80 9.85
N GLY A 27 0.22 3.29 10.82
CA GLY A 27 -1.16 3.75 10.62
C GLY A 27 -1.32 5.02 9.79
N THR A 28 -0.24 5.59 9.23
CA THR A 28 -0.28 6.86 8.49
C THR A 28 -1.16 6.79 7.24
N LEU A 29 -1.37 5.59 6.67
CA LEU A 29 -2.24 5.33 5.51
C LEU A 29 -3.39 4.36 5.85
N SER A 30 -4.26 4.73 6.80
CA SER A 30 -5.30 3.83 7.33
C SER A 30 -6.75 4.24 7.05
N TRP A 31 -7.01 5.07 6.03
CA TRP A 31 -8.40 5.33 5.63
C TRP A 31 -8.97 4.13 4.87
N GLU A 32 -10.29 3.93 4.98
CA GLU A 32 -10.97 2.71 4.59
C GLU A 32 -10.73 2.28 3.11
N PRO A 33 -10.93 3.14 2.10
CA PRO A 33 -10.66 2.80 0.70
C PRO A 33 -9.24 2.29 0.45
N PHE A 34 -8.22 2.98 0.96
CA PHE A 34 -6.83 2.58 0.78
C PHE A 34 -6.55 1.22 1.42
N VAL A 35 -7.02 0.98 2.65
CA VAL A 35 -6.84 -0.29 3.35
C VAL A 35 -7.51 -1.44 2.58
N ARG A 36 -8.74 -1.23 2.10
CA ARG A 36 -9.48 -2.25 1.32
C ARG A 36 -8.74 -2.62 0.03
N GLN A 37 -8.34 -1.61 -0.76
CA GLN A 37 -7.61 -1.85 -2.01
C GLN A 37 -6.23 -2.48 -1.74
N THR A 38 -5.55 -2.09 -0.66
CA THR A 38 -4.26 -2.68 -0.27
C THR A 38 -4.39 -4.15 0.10
N ILE A 39 -5.42 -4.52 0.88
CA ILE A 39 -5.69 -5.93 1.21
C ILE A 39 -5.96 -6.75 -0.06
N GLU A 40 -6.73 -6.20 -1.01
CA GLU A 40 -7.00 -6.86 -2.29
C GLU A 40 -5.72 -7.06 -3.11
N MET A 41 -4.90 -6.03 -3.24
CA MET A 41 -3.60 -6.10 -3.90
C MET A 41 -2.70 -7.16 -3.24
N VAL A 42 -2.51 -7.10 -1.92
CA VAL A 42 -1.64 -8.03 -1.16
C VAL A 42 -2.10 -9.48 -1.32
N ARG A 43 -3.42 -9.73 -1.38
CA ARG A 43 -3.95 -11.07 -1.63
C ARG A 43 -3.63 -11.59 -3.03
N ASN A 44 -3.48 -10.71 -4.01
CA ASN A 44 -3.30 -11.08 -5.42
C ASN A 44 -1.86 -10.94 -5.94
N VAL A 45 -0.95 -10.27 -5.22
CA VAL A 45 0.42 -9.99 -5.67
C VAL A 45 1.28 -11.25 -5.87
N HIS A 46 0.84 -12.40 -5.36
CA HIS A 46 1.47 -13.70 -5.65
C HIS A 46 1.13 -14.24 -7.05
N ARG A 47 0.08 -13.72 -7.69
CA ARG A 47 -0.38 -14.11 -9.04
C ARG A 47 -0.12 -13.04 -10.09
N LYS A 48 -0.18 -11.77 -9.68
CA LYS A 48 -0.12 -10.61 -10.57
C LYS A 48 0.88 -9.58 -10.07
N ARG A 49 1.33 -8.71 -10.95
CA ARG A 49 2.09 -7.52 -10.59
C ARG A 49 1.15 -6.35 -10.40
N TYR A 50 1.52 -5.44 -9.52
CA TYR A 50 0.79 -4.20 -9.29
C TYR A 50 1.72 -3.00 -9.41
N ARG A 51 1.16 -1.84 -9.73
CA ARG A 51 1.81 -0.53 -9.70
C ARG A 51 0.91 0.47 -8.98
N MET A 52 1.45 1.64 -8.68
CA MET A 52 0.64 2.73 -8.14
C MET A 52 -0.43 3.14 -9.15
N GLY A 53 -1.66 3.26 -8.68
CA GLY A 53 -2.75 3.89 -9.40
C GLY A 53 -2.69 5.41 -9.32
N VAL A 54 -3.70 6.07 -9.86
CA VAL A 54 -3.82 7.53 -9.90
C VAL A 54 -3.99 8.21 -8.52
N GLY A 55 -4.21 7.42 -7.47
CA GLY A 55 -4.48 7.89 -6.12
C GLY A 55 -5.87 8.48 -5.96
N TYR A 56 -5.97 9.49 -5.10
CA TYR A 56 -7.19 10.29 -4.92
C TYR A 56 -7.13 11.53 -5.81
N LYS A 57 -8.10 11.69 -6.71
CA LYS A 57 -8.24 12.85 -7.59
C LYS A 57 -9.67 13.33 -7.62
N VAL A 58 -9.83 14.65 -7.61
CA VAL A 58 -11.11 15.33 -7.84
C VAL A 58 -11.02 16.00 -9.21
N ALA A 59 -11.94 15.68 -10.10
CA ALA A 59 -12.03 16.31 -11.41
C ALA A 59 -12.78 17.65 -11.34
N ASP A 60 -12.69 18.45 -12.39
CA ASP A 60 -13.30 19.78 -12.47
C ASP A 60 -14.84 19.75 -12.36
N ASP A 61 -15.46 18.61 -12.70
CA ASP A 61 -16.91 18.37 -12.57
C ASP A 61 -17.34 17.91 -11.17
N GLY A 62 -16.39 17.82 -10.23
CA GLY A 62 -16.61 17.35 -8.87
C GLY A 62 -16.64 15.83 -8.70
N SER A 63 -16.44 15.06 -9.78
CA SER A 63 -16.30 13.60 -9.68
C SER A 63 -15.00 13.22 -8.96
N VAL A 64 -15.07 12.17 -8.13
CA VAL A 64 -13.94 11.68 -7.34
C VAL A 64 -13.50 10.34 -7.89
N THR A 65 -12.22 10.25 -8.25
CA THR A 65 -11.55 8.99 -8.57
C THR A 65 -10.63 8.61 -7.41
N GLU A 66 -10.79 7.39 -6.90
CA GLU A 66 -9.98 6.86 -5.80
C GLU A 66 -9.47 5.46 -6.15
N SER A 67 -8.28 5.40 -6.75
CA SER A 67 -7.63 4.17 -7.20
C SER A 67 -6.16 4.18 -6.83
N TYR A 68 -5.77 3.38 -5.84
CA TYR A 68 -4.40 3.36 -5.30
C TYR A 68 -3.51 2.33 -5.95
N TRP A 69 -4.07 1.24 -6.46
CA TRP A 69 -3.33 0.12 -7.04
C TRP A 69 -3.94 -0.29 -8.38
N GLU A 70 -3.08 -0.49 -9.37
CA GLU A 70 -3.46 -0.98 -10.69
C GLU A 70 -2.67 -2.24 -11.00
N GLU A 71 -3.32 -3.22 -11.65
CA GLU A 71 -2.60 -4.38 -12.18
C GLU A 71 -1.60 -3.91 -13.25
N ALA A 72 -0.41 -4.50 -13.24
CA ALA A 72 0.65 -4.25 -14.21
C ALA A 72 0.94 -5.55 -14.97
N GLU A 73 1.28 -5.43 -16.25
CA GLU A 73 1.78 -6.56 -17.03
C GLU A 73 3.11 -7.05 -16.43
N GLU A 74 3.41 -8.34 -16.57
CA GLU A 74 4.62 -8.92 -15.96
C GLU A 74 5.92 -8.29 -16.49
N ASP A 75 5.91 -7.83 -17.74
CA ASP A 75 7.06 -7.17 -18.40
C ASP A 75 7.26 -5.71 -17.96
N ASP A 76 6.23 -5.08 -17.36
CA ASP A 76 6.27 -3.66 -16.96
C ASP A 76 6.95 -3.45 -15.60
N VAL A 77 7.18 -4.51 -14.82
CA VAL A 77 7.76 -4.41 -13.48
C VAL A 77 9.02 -5.28 -13.38
N PRO A 78 10.23 -4.67 -13.32
CA PRO A 78 11.48 -5.38 -13.15
C PRO A 78 11.43 -6.25 -11.90
N SER A 79 11.85 -7.49 -12.04
CA SER A 79 11.62 -8.51 -11.03
C SER A 79 12.75 -9.52 -11.04
N GLU A 80 13.51 -9.60 -9.95
CA GLU A 80 14.56 -10.62 -9.78
C GLU A 80 13.98 -12.03 -9.58
N LYS A 81 12.73 -12.13 -9.10
CA LYS A 81 12.02 -13.39 -8.84
C LYS A 81 10.78 -13.52 -9.70
N GLY A 82 10.78 -14.47 -10.64
CA GLY A 82 9.61 -14.79 -11.46
C GLY A 82 8.36 -15.07 -10.62
N VAL A 83 7.17 -14.91 -11.20
CA VAL A 83 5.87 -15.09 -10.51
C VAL A 83 5.74 -16.47 -9.86
N LYS A 84 6.39 -17.49 -10.44
CA LYS A 84 6.32 -18.89 -10.02
C LYS A 84 6.89 -19.18 -8.62
N GLU A 85 7.65 -18.27 -8.02
CA GLU A 85 8.26 -18.46 -6.69
C GLU A 85 7.54 -17.70 -5.56
N ARG A 86 6.45 -16.98 -5.85
CA ARG A 86 5.74 -16.17 -4.84
C ARG A 86 4.63 -16.95 -4.14
N HIS A 87 4.64 -16.88 -2.81
CA HIS A 87 3.58 -17.45 -1.97
C HIS A 87 2.55 -16.37 -1.58
N PRO A 88 1.29 -16.75 -1.31
CA PRO A 88 0.30 -15.82 -0.78
C PRO A 88 0.74 -15.22 0.56
N TYR A 89 0.54 -13.92 0.74
CA TYR A 89 0.82 -13.24 2.01
C TYR A 89 -0.19 -13.61 3.09
N LYS A 90 0.30 -13.69 4.33
CA LYS A 90 -0.54 -13.60 5.54
C LYS A 90 -0.62 -12.13 5.95
N ILE A 91 -1.82 -11.62 6.17
CA ILE A 91 -2.06 -10.23 6.61
C ILE A 91 -2.40 -10.25 8.09
N GLU A 92 -1.66 -9.49 8.89
CA GLU A 92 -1.91 -9.29 10.32
C GLU A 92 -2.17 -7.81 10.59
N LEU A 93 -3.29 -7.51 11.25
CA LEU A 93 -3.68 -6.15 11.63
C LEU A 93 -3.49 -6.00 13.15
N VAL A 94 -2.65 -5.06 13.57
CA VAL A 94 -2.34 -4.81 14.97
C VAL A 94 -2.85 -3.43 15.37
N GLY A 95 -3.84 -3.39 16.26
CA GLY A 95 -4.32 -2.16 16.89
C GLY A 95 -3.54 -1.89 18.16
N VAL A 96 -2.75 -0.82 18.19
CA VAL A 96 -2.04 -0.37 19.40
C VAL A 96 -2.81 0.78 20.01
N VAL A 97 -3.27 0.60 21.26
CA VAL A 97 -3.92 1.65 22.05
C VAL A 97 -3.02 2.01 23.22
N CYS A 98 -2.94 3.30 23.55
CA CYS A 98 -2.24 3.79 24.73
C CYS A 98 -3.04 4.92 25.37
N ASP A 99 -2.83 5.12 26.67
CA ASP A 99 -3.37 6.29 27.36
C ASP A 99 -2.81 7.56 26.72
N ALA A 100 -3.66 8.57 26.48
CA ALA A 100 -3.27 9.81 25.82
C ALA A 100 -2.11 10.51 26.55
N HIS A 101 -2.04 10.43 27.88
CA HIS A 101 -0.96 10.99 28.66
C HIS A 101 0.39 10.29 28.37
N LEU A 102 0.37 8.99 28.07
CA LEU A 102 1.58 8.24 27.71
C LEU A 102 1.99 8.45 26.25
N ALA A 103 1.04 8.76 25.36
CA ALA A 103 1.29 8.98 23.93
C ALA A 103 2.11 10.26 23.66
N VAL A 104 1.83 11.34 24.39
CA VAL A 104 2.37 12.69 24.09
C VAL A 104 3.85 12.84 24.48
N VAL A 105 4.32 12.12 25.52
CA VAL A 105 5.68 12.28 26.07
C VAL A 105 6.78 11.88 25.08
N ARG A 106 6.46 11.12 24.03
CA ARG A 106 7.43 10.71 23.00
C ARG A 106 7.42 11.58 21.73
N GLY A 107 6.64 12.66 21.71
CA GLY A 107 6.47 13.56 20.56
C GLY A 107 7.10 14.94 20.71
N ILE A 108 7.86 15.21 21.78
CA ILE A 108 8.65 16.44 21.99
C ILE A 108 10.14 16.10 21.96
#